data_AF-A0A1Q7VWG7-F1
#
_entry.id   AF-A0A1Q7VWG7-F1
#
_cell.length_a   1.000
_cell.length_b   1.000
_cell.length_c   1.000
_cell.angle_alpha   90.00
_cell.angle_beta   90.00
_cell.angle_gamma   90.00
#
_symmetry.space_group_name_H-M   'P 1'
#
loop_
_entity.id
_entity.type
_entity.pdbx_description
1 polymer ?
#
loop_
_entity_poly.entity_id
_entity_poly.type
_entity_poly.pdbx_seq_one_letter_code
_entity_poly.pdbx_strand_id
1 'polypeptide(L)'
;MERSGHRLNVTLDPEHAARLARLAERTHVQEGTLARSLLSAALEEADPEARNLVAVLDGIPGAYEHALQSLERARAGETIALDEL
;
A
#
# COMPACT_ATOMS: atom_id res chain seq x y z
N MET A 1 -24.48 0.19 3.62
CA MET A 1 -23.29 -0.16 2.83
C MET A 1 -22.46 -1.08 3.69
N GLU A 2 -22.32 -2.35 3.31
CA GLU A 2 -21.43 -3.27 4.02
C GLU A 2 -20.01 -2.69 3.96
N ARG A 3 -19.35 -2.55 5.11
CA ARG A 3 -17.92 -2.25 5.13
C ARG A 3 -17.21 -3.52 4.67
N SER A 4 -17.08 -3.69 3.35
CA SER A 4 -16.34 -4.80 2.77
C SER A 4 -14.88 -4.70 3.21
N GLY A 5 -14.50 -5.46 4.24
CA GLY A 5 -13.12 -5.53 4.70
C GLY A 5 -12.26 -6.13 3.58
N HIS A 6 -11.24 -5.39 3.13
CA HIS A 6 -10.31 -5.88 2.12
C HIS A 6 -9.14 -6.56 2.82
N ARG A 7 -8.85 -7.81 2.44
CA ARG A 7 -7.73 -8.55 2.99
C ARG A 7 -6.49 -8.31 2.12
N LEU A 8 -5.51 -7.63 2.70
CA LEU A 8 -4.19 -7.42 2.09
C LEU A 8 -3.17 -8.35 2.75
N ASN A 9 -2.34 -9.01 1.93
CA ASN A 9 -1.14 -9.69 2.43
C ASN A 9 0.07 -8.80 2.10
N VAL A 10 0.86 -8.48 3.11
CA VAL A 10 2.04 -7.61 2.97
C VAL A 10 3.26 -8.40 3.35
N THR A 11 4.28 -8.36 2.49
CA THR A 11 5.61 -8.89 2.80
C THR A 11 6.49 -7.73 3.20
N LEU A 12 7.07 -7.79 4.40
CA LEU A 12 8.05 -6.84 4.86
C LEU A 12 9.45 -7.35 4.53
N ASP A 13 10.37 -6.44 4.23
CA ASP A 13 11.79 -6.78 4.24
C ASP A 13 12.25 -7.14 5.67
N PRO A 14 13.43 -7.80 5.81
CA PRO A 14 13.90 -8.28 7.10
C PRO A 14 14.08 -7.19 8.15
N GLU A 15 14.42 -5.96 7.76
CA GLU A 15 14.64 -4.85 8.69
C GLU A 15 13.30 -4.40 9.30
N HIS A 16 12.30 -4.18 8.47
CA HIS A 16 10.97 -3.76 8.90
C HIS A 16 10.26 -4.86 9.68
N ALA A 17 10.40 -6.13 9.28
CA ALA A 17 9.85 -7.27 10.02
C ALA A 17 10.43 -7.35 11.45
N ALA A 18 11.75 -7.21 11.58
CA ALA A 18 12.40 -7.22 12.89
C ALA A 18 11.98 -6.03 13.75
N ARG A 19 11.75 -4.85 13.15
CA ARG A 19 11.26 -3.67 13.86
C ARG A 19 9.83 -3.86 14.38
N LEU A 20 8.95 -4.44 13.56
CA LEU A 20 7.56 -4.73 13.93
C LEU A 20 7.50 -5.74 15.09
N ALA A 21 8.26 -6.84 15.02
CA ALA A 21 8.35 -7.83 16.09
C ALA A 21 8.78 -7.22 17.42
N ARG A 22 9.87 -6.42 17.44
CA ARG A 22 10.33 -5.72 18.65
C ARG A 22 9.28 -4.78 19.23
N LEU A 23 8.49 -4.12 18.39
CA LEU A 23 7.46 -3.20 18.84
C LEU A 23 6.24 -3.94 19.40
N ALA A 24 5.87 -5.06 18.78
CA ALA A 24 4.81 -5.96 19.26
C ALA A 24 5.15 -6.52 20.65
N GLU A 25 6.38 -6.99 20.84
CA GLU A 25 6.88 -7.48 22.13
C GLU A 25 6.79 -6.41 23.23
N ARG A 26 7.30 -5.20 22.96
CA ARG A 26 7.31 -4.08 23.92
C ARG A 26 5.93 -3.58 24.31
N THR A 27 4.95 -3.73 23.42
CA THR A 27 3.57 -3.29 23.64
C THR A 27 2.66 -4.41 24.13
N HIS A 28 3.17 -5.66 24.18
CA HIS A 28 2.38 -6.86 24.47
C HIS A 28 1.17 -7.04 23.55
N VAL A 29 1.29 -6.62 22.29
CA VAL A 29 0.24 -6.72 21.27
C VAL A 29 0.63 -7.77 20.24
N GLN A 30 -0.36 -8.51 19.74
CA GLN A 30 -0.15 -9.44 18.63
C GLN A 30 0.36 -8.70 17.39
N GLU A 31 1.39 -9.23 16.74
CA GLU A 31 2.10 -8.57 15.65
C GLU A 31 1.16 -8.11 14.52
N GLY A 32 0.23 -8.99 14.09
CA GLY A 32 -0.76 -8.64 13.07
C GLY A 32 -1.75 -7.54 13.50
N THR A 33 -2.05 -7.41 14.80
CA THR A 33 -2.91 -6.34 15.32
C THR A 33 -2.17 -5.00 15.29
N LEU A 34 -0.91 -5.00 15.69
CA LEU A 34 -0.05 -3.82 15.64
C LEU A 34 0.18 -3.39 14.19
N ALA A 35 0.49 -4.32 13.29
CA ALA A 35 0.67 -4.06 11.86
C ALA A 35 -0.57 -3.39 11.24
N ARG A 36 -1.77 -3.92 11.52
CA ARG A 36 -3.03 -3.33 11.05
C ARG A 36 -3.22 -1.90 11.56
N SER A 37 -2.90 -1.65 12.83
CA SER A 37 -3.08 -0.32 13.44
C SER A 37 -2.08 0.69 12.88
N LEU A 38 -0.83 0.27 12.69
CA LEU A 38 0.20 1.09 12.05
C LEU A 38 -0.16 1.41 10.60
N LEU A 39 -0.66 0.43 9.84
CA LEU A 39 -1.12 0.66 8.47
C LEU A 39 -2.30 1.65 8.43
N SER A 40 -3.27 1.53 9.35
CA SER A 40 -4.39 2.47 9.44
C SER A 40 -3.90 3.91 9.69
N ALA A 41 -2.99 4.09 10.64
CA ALA A 41 -2.43 5.40 10.95
C ALA A 41 -1.62 5.97 9.77
N ALA A 42 -0.80 5.13 9.11
CA ALA A 42 -0.04 5.54 7.94
C ALA A 42 -0.95 5.95 6.77
N LEU A 43 -2.09 5.29 6.59
CA LEU A 43 -3.08 5.66 5.57
C LEU A 43 -3.79 6.98 5.90
N GLU A 44 -4.01 7.29 7.17
CA GLU A 44 -4.56 8.58 7.60
C GLU A 44 -3.56 9.73 7.41
N GLU A 45 -2.27 9.46 7.57
CA GLU A 45 -1.19 10.44 7.40
C GLU A 45 -0.73 10.59 5.93
N ALA A 46 -0.97 9.59 5.09
CA ALA A 46 -0.66 9.63 3.67
C ALA A 46 -1.52 10.68 2.97
N ASP A 47 -1.04 11.92 2.95
CA ASP A 47 -1.65 13.02 2.21
C ASP A 47 -1.54 12.75 0.69
N PRO A 48 -2.65 12.76 -0.07
CA PRO A 48 -2.66 12.57 -1.52
C PRO A 48 -2.02 13.71 -2.31
N GLU A 49 -1.44 14.74 -1.66
CA GLU A 49 -0.61 15.72 -2.32
C GLU A 49 0.43 15.05 -3.25
N ALA A 50 0.51 15.55 -4.49
CA ALA A 50 1.28 14.92 -5.57
C ALA A 50 2.76 14.64 -5.20
N ARG A 51 3.35 15.46 -4.34
CA ARG A 51 4.73 15.29 -3.86
C ARG A 51 4.90 14.06 -2.96
N ASN A 52 3.92 13.77 -2.11
CA ASN A 52 3.95 12.61 -1.22
C ASN A 52 3.63 11.34 -2.00
N LEU A 53 2.72 11.43 -2.98
CA LEU A 53 2.40 10.30 -3.86
C LEU A 53 3.60 9.81 -4.67
N VAL A 54 4.41 10.71 -5.24
CA VAL A 54 5.63 10.32 -5.97
C VAL A 54 6.61 9.57 -5.08
N ALA A 55 6.85 10.07 -3.86
CA ALA A 55 7.74 9.40 -2.91
C ALA A 55 7.24 7.99 -2.51
N VAL A 56 5.92 7.81 -2.39
CA VAL A 56 5.31 6.51 -2.13
C VAL A 56 5.51 5.57 -3.33
N LEU A 57 5.25 6.05 -4.56
CA LEU A 57 5.39 5.24 -5.77
C LEU A 57 6.83 4.83 -6.05
N ASP A 58 7.80 5.72 -5.83
CA ASP A 58 9.24 5.42 -5.97
C ASP A 58 9.71 4.36 -4.96
N GLY A 59 9.02 4.23 -3.83
CA GLY A 59 9.26 3.19 -2.84
C GLY A 59 8.73 1.81 -3.22
N ILE A 60 7.91 1.69 -4.28
CA ILE A 60 7.34 0.43 -4.75
C ILE A 60 8.19 -0.10 -5.91
N PRO A 61 8.93 -1.21 -5.73
CA PRO A 61 9.75 -1.77 -6.79
C PRO A 61 8.93 -2.07 -8.06
N GLY A 62 9.37 -1.54 -9.20
CA GLY A 62 8.72 -1.75 -10.49
C GLY A 62 7.50 -0.86 -10.75
N ALA A 63 7.10 0.03 -9.83
CA ALA A 63 5.91 0.86 -10.01
C ALA A 63 6.02 1.79 -11.23
N TYR A 64 7.21 2.30 -11.52
CA TYR A 64 7.44 3.16 -12.68
C TYR A 64 7.26 2.38 -14.00
N GLU A 65 7.88 1.20 -14.11
CA GLU A 65 7.73 0.33 -15.28
C GLU A 65 6.29 -0.12 -15.48
N HIS A 66 5.58 -0.44 -14.39
CA HIS A 66 4.16 -0.77 -14.42
C HIS A 66 3.30 0.41 -14.88
N ALA A 67 3.60 1.63 -14.44
CA ALA A 67 2.89 2.84 -14.88
C ALA A 67 3.11 3.11 -16.37
N LEU A 68 4.33 2.96 -16.86
CA LEU A 68 4.64 3.08 -18.30
C LEU A 68 3.90 2.02 -19.13
N GLN A 69 3.86 0.77 -18.67
CA GLN A 69 3.11 -0.28 -19.36
C GLN A 69 1.60 0.01 -19.38
N SER A 70 1.06 0.52 -18.27
CA SER A 70 -0.35 0.91 -18.18
C SER A 70 -0.69 2.06 -19.14
N LEU A 71 0.21 3.03 -19.29
CA LEU A 71 0.07 4.14 -20.25
C LEU A 71 0.02 3.63 -21.69
N GLU A 72 0.87 2.66 -22.04
CA GLU A 72 0.91 2.08 -23.38
C GLU A 72 -0.37 1.29 -23.68
N ARG A 73 -0.85 0.48 -22.73
CA ARG A 73 -2.15 -0.21 -22.84
C ARG A 73 -3.31 0.76 -22.99
N ALA A 74 -3.31 1.85 -22.24
CA ALA A 74 -4.31 2.89 -22.36
C ALA A 74 -4.31 3.54 -23.75
N ARG A 75 -3.12 3.80 -24.31
CA ARG A 75 -2.99 4.30 -25.69
C ARG A 75 -3.46 3.29 -26.73
N ALA A 76 -3.27 2.00 -26.47
CA ALA A 76 -3.78 0.91 -27.31
C ALA A 76 -5.31 0.70 -27.19
N GLY A 77 -5.98 1.42 -26.28
CA GLY A 77 -7.42 1.28 -26.03
C GLY A 77 -7.79 0.10 -25.13
N GLU A 78 -6.82 -0.52 -24.47
CA GLU A 78 -7.03 -1.61 -23.50
C GLU A 78 -7.45 -1.05 -22.12
N THR A 79 -8.59 -0.35 -22.10
CA THR A 79 -9.17 0.27 -20.89
C THR A 79 -10.63 -0.15 -20.73
N ILE A 80 -11.11 -0.23 -19.48
CA ILE A 80 -12.55 -0.35 -19.19
C ILE A 80 -13.15 1.04 -18.93
N ALA A 81 -14.45 1.17 -19.16
CA ALA A 81 -15.15 2.41 -18.83
C ALA A 81 -15.25 2.57 -17.31
N LEU A 82 -15.26 3.82 -16.81
CA LEU A 82 -15.25 4.09 -15.38
C LEU A 82 -16.54 3.59 -14.68
N ASP A 83 -17.65 3.55 -15.39
CA ASP A 83 -18.93 3.00 -14.95
C ASP A 83 -18.98 1.46 -14.92
N GLU A 84 -17.96 0.79 -15.45
CA GLU A 84 -17.79 -0.67 -15.42
C GLU A 84 -16.80 -1.14 -14.32
N LEU A 85 -16.28 -0.22 -13.51
CA LEU A 85 -15.27 -0.43 -12.47
C LEU A 85 -15.90 -0.78 -11.12
#